data_AF-A0A1V5ZIZ2-F1
#
_entry.id   AF-A0A1V5ZIZ2-F1
#
_cell.length_a   1.000
_cell.length_b   1.000
_cell.length_c   1.000
_cell.angle_alpha   90.00
_cell.angle_beta   90.00
_cell.angle_gamma   90.00
#
_symmetry.space_group_name_H-M   'P 1'
#
loop_
_entity.id
_entity.type
_entity.pdbx_description
1 polymer ?
#
loop_
_entity_poly.entity_id
_entity_poly.type
_entity_poly.pdbx_seq_one_letter_code
_entity_poly.pdbx_strand_id
1 'polypeptide(L)'
;MNFTNSLKALDKLIGSTLRALRESQKLYDAEGIQNEGLEKALKKTGAELRELRKSFSAILAAHAGTFEMVRYLNEGLRMEYQTILDYERYVNVVEDATLATRLRDFGAEERRHAHALSAKITELGGEPKFTVAHERRPDLTAFELLQQHLATEREAVKYYDMGLEKFDDPGFRWLIGKVKVDEEEHLKRLEALIEQYRDTALLVQESKNFKWIDPYMGKPGDRAWIE
;
A
#
# COMPACT_ATOMS: atom_id res chain seq x y z
N MET A 1 12.72 -3.49 10.08
CA MET A 1 13.02 -2.35 11.00
C MET A 1 12.74 -1.06 10.23
N ASN A 2 12.02 -0.08 10.81
CA ASN A 2 11.71 1.19 10.14
C ASN A 2 12.56 2.35 10.71
N PHE A 3 12.51 3.53 10.08
CA PHE A 3 13.33 4.68 10.46
C PHE A 3 13.09 5.12 11.91
N THR A 4 11.83 5.28 12.33
CA THR A 4 11.46 5.65 13.71
C THR A 4 12.03 4.66 14.74
N ASN A 5 11.92 3.35 14.49
CA ASN A 5 12.45 2.31 15.36
C ASN A 5 13.98 2.28 15.36
N SER A 6 14.61 2.59 14.22
CA SER A 6 16.07 2.75 14.12
C SER A 6 16.57 3.90 15.00
N LEU A 7 15.90 5.05 14.94
CA LEU A 7 16.23 6.20 15.79
C LEU A 7 15.99 5.92 17.29
N LYS A 8 14.91 5.21 17.66
CA LYS A 8 14.69 4.76 19.04
C LYS A 8 15.80 3.82 19.52
N ALA A 9 16.27 2.92 18.65
CA ALA A 9 17.39 2.04 18.96
C ALA A 9 18.68 2.84 19.17
N LEU A 10 18.93 3.87 18.36
CA LEU A 10 20.07 4.76 18.52
C LEU A 10 20.04 5.52 19.85
N ASP A 11 18.89 6.07 20.27
CA ASP A 11 18.77 6.71 21.60
C ASP A 11 19.13 5.74 22.73
N LYS A 12 18.63 4.50 22.65
CA LYS A 12 18.91 3.45 23.63
C LYS A 12 20.40 3.12 23.68
N LEU A 13 21.06 3.03 22.52
CA LEU A 13 22.51 2.80 22.42
C LEU A 13 23.29 3.94 23.06
N ILE A 14 23.00 5.20 22.74
CA ILE A 14 23.67 6.35 23.36
C ILE A 14 23.47 6.35 24.88
N GLY A 15 22.26 6.03 25.35
CA GLY A 15 21.97 5.88 26.78
C GLY A 15 22.82 4.79 27.46
N SER A 16 23.03 3.65 26.79
CA SER A 16 23.93 2.59 27.28
C SER A 16 25.39 3.03 27.29
N THR A 17 25.87 3.70 26.24
CA THR A 17 27.23 4.23 26.17
C THR A 17 27.50 5.25 27.28
N LEU A 18 26.54 6.13 27.56
CA LEU A 18 26.64 7.08 28.68
C LEU A 18 26.73 6.39 30.05
N ARG A 19 26.03 5.26 30.25
CA ARG A 19 26.15 4.46 31.48
C ARG A 19 27.54 3.82 31.59
N ALA A 20 28.02 3.21 30.52
CA ALA A 20 29.35 2.61 30.48
C ALA A 20 30.43 3.67 30.76
N LEU A 21 30.33 4.84 30.14
CA LEU A 21 31.29 5.94 30.35
C LEU A 21 31.29 6.45 31.80
N ARG A 22 30.11 6.56 32.43
CA ARG A 22 30.02 6.89 33.87
C ARG A 22 30.70 5.84 34.72
N GLU A 23 30.54 4.56 34.40
CA GLU A 23 31.20 3.48 35.13
C GLU A 23 32.72 3.51 34.94
N SER A 24 33.21 3.74 33.73
CA SER A 24 34.63 3.93 33.46
C SER A 24 35.20 5.13 34.21
N GLN A 25 34.47 6.24 34.32
CA GLN A 25 34.91 7.41 35.10
C GLN A 25 35.01 7.06 36.59
N LYS A 26 34.03 6.33 37.15
CA LYS A 26 34.11 5.87 38.54
C LYS A 26 35.31 4.95 38.78
N LEU A 27 35.57 4.02 37.86
CA LEU A 27 36.72 3.11 37.98
C LEU A 27 38.04 3.86 37.87
N TYR A 28 38.14 4.82 36.95
CA TYR A 28 39.29 5.72 36.84
C TYR A 28 39.59 6.41 38.18
N ASP A 29 38.57 6.95 38.83
CA ASP A 29 38.70 7.62 40.12
C ASP A 29 39.05 6.61 41.25
N ALA A 30 38.39 5.45 41.28
CA ALA A 30 38.57 4.43 42.31
C ALA A 30 39.94 3.73 42.25
N GLU A 31 40.48 3.54 41.05
CA GLU A 31 41.80 2.94 40.81
C GLU A 31 42.94 3.97 40.95
N GLY A 32 42.62 5.25 41.17
CA GLY A 32 43.62 6.30 41.35
C GLY A 32 44.44 6.59 40.09
N ILE A 33 43.86 6.39 38.90
CA ILE A 33 44.54 6.64 37.62
C ILE A 33 44.83 8.13 37.50
N GLN A 34 46.08 8.50 37.17
CA GLN A 34 46.50 9.89 36.99
C GLN A 34 46.94 10.15 35.54
N ASN A 35 45.95 10.24 34.65
CA ASN A 35 46.13 10.60 33.25
C ASN A 35 45.13 11.68 32.86
N GLU A 36 45.55 12.95 32.90
CA GLU A 36 44.67 14.09 32.62
C GLU A 36 44.08 14.07 31.20
N GLY A 37 44.84 13.55 30.23
CA GLY A 37 44.39 13.46 28.84
C GLY A 37 43.17 12.56 28.72
N LEU A 38 43.23 11.38 29.37
CA LEU A 38 42.12 10.44 29.42
C LEU A 38 40.92 11.00 30.19
N GLU A 39 41.15 11.66 31.33
CA GLU A 39 40.06 12.25 32.13
C GLU A 39 39.30 13.33 31.36
N LYS A 40 40.03 14.25 30.70
CA LYS A 40 39.45 15.28 29.84
C LYS A 40 38.69 14.66 28.68
N ALA A 41 39.22 13.60 28.05
CA ALA A 41 38.57 12.89 26.96
C ALA A 41 37.25 12.22 27.39
N LEU A 42 37.23 11.53 28.53
CA LEU A 42 36.01 10.91 29.08
C LEU A 42 34.93 11.96 29.38
N LYS A 43 35.29 13.04 30.07
CA LYS A 43 34.37 14.14 30.41
C LYS A 43 33.80 14.79 29.15
N LYS A 44 34.65 15.13 28.18
CA LYS A 44 34.27 15.73 26.90
C LYS A 44 33.33 14.81 26.11
N THR A 45 33.71 13.55 25.92
CA THR A 45 32.89 12.55 25.21
C THR A 45 31.52 12.39 25.88
N GLY A 46 31.48 12.34 27.22
CA GLY A 46 30.23 12.27 27.95
C GLY A 46 29.33 13.48 27.73
N ALA A 47 29.88 14.69 27.64
CA ALA A 47 29.13 15.91 27.37
C ALA A 47 28.57 15.93 25.94
N GLU A 48 29.41 15.60 24.95
CA GLU A 48 29.01 15.54 23.54
C GLU A 48 27.90 14.51 23.31
N LEU A 49 28.01 13.31 23.89
CA LEU A 49 26.98 12.27 23.80
C LEU A 49 25.66 12.68 24.46
N ARG A 50 25.70 13.47 25.55
CA ARG A 50 24.48 13.98 26.20
C ARG A 50 23.75 14.99 25.33
N GLU A 51 24.47 15.95 24.75
CA GLU A 51 23.88 16.94 23.85
C GLU A 51 23.33 16.27 22.58
N LEU A 52 24.08 15.32 22.02
CA LEU A 52 23.62 14.54 20.88
C LEU A 52 22.32 13.80 21.20
N ARG A 53 22.27 13.08 22.34
CA ARG A 53 21.09 12.35 22.78
C ARG A 53 19.88 13.26 22.97
N LYS A 54 20.08 14.41 23.59
CA LYS A 54 19.04 15.42 23.83
C LYS A 54 18.45 15.92 22.51
N SER A 55 19.32 16.25 21.55
CA SER A 55 18.90 16.68 20.21
C SER A 55 18.06 15.61 19.50
N PHE A 56 18.54 14.37 19.44
CA PHE A 56 17.79 13.25 18.83
C PHE A 56 16.45 12.98 19.51
N SER A 57 16.44 12.94 20.84
CA SER A 57 15.21 12.71 21.61
C SER A 57 14.17 13.80 21.36
N ALA A 58 14.59 15.06 21.26
CA ALA A 58 13.70 16.18 20.95
C ALA A 58 13.10 16.04 19.55
N ILE A 59 13.92 15.73 18.53
CA ILE A 59 13.44 15.51 17.15
C ILE A 59 12.46 14.33 17.11
N LEU A 60 12.77 13.23 17.77
CA LEU A 60 11.89 12.07 17.84
C LEU A 60 10.56 12.39 18.50
N ALA A 61 10.58 13.07 19.64
CA ALA A 61 9.37 13.47 20.34
C ALA A 61 8.48 14.38 19.48
N ALA A 62 9.09 15.28 18.70
CA ALA A 62 8.37 16.21 17.85
C ALA A 62 7.82 15.59 16.55
N HIS A 63 8.54 14.64 15.95
CA HIS A 63 8.28 14.23 14.55
C HIS A 63 8.02 12.74 14.33
N ALA A 64 8.10 11.88 15.37
CA ALA A 64 7.91 10.44 15.20
C ALA A 64 6.56 10.08 14.55
N GLY A 65 5.49 10.81 14.87
CA GLY A 65 4.17 10.63 14.24
C GLY A 65 4.22 10.92 12.74
N THR A 66 4.80 12.06 12.36
CA THR A 66 4.98 12.48 10.96
C THR A 66 5.79 11.45 10.16
N PHE A 67 6.88 10.92 10.71
CA PHE A 67 7.70 9.90 10.05
C PHE A 67 6.91 8.61 9.79
N GLU A 68 6.08 8.19 10.75
CA GLU A 68 5.21 7.03 10.58
C GLU A 68 4.10 7.27 9.55
N MET A 69 3.52 8.48 9.52
CA MET A 69 2.52 8.87 8.52
C MET A 69 3.11 8.87 7.10
N VAL A 70 4.28 9.49 6.90
CA VAL A 70 4.98 9.50 5.60
C VAL A 70 5.28 8.07 5.14
N ARG A 71 5.77 7.22 6.05
CA ARG A 71 6.02 5.81 5.73
C ARG A 71 4.75 5.07 5.33
N TYR A 72 3.65 5.30 6.04
CA TYR A 72 2.35 4.70 5.74
C TYR A 72 1.83 5.17 4.38
N LEU A 73 1.83 6.48 4.12
CA LEU A 73 1.36 7.03 2.84
C LEU A 73 2.17 6.54 1.66
N ASN A 74 3.50 6.37 1.81
CA ASN A 74 4.34 5.82 0.74
C ASN A 74 3.99 4.36 0.39
N GLU A 75 3.54 3.58 1.37
CA GLU A 75 3.06 2.22 1.11
C GLU A 75 1.66 2.23 0.46
N GLY A 76 0.75 3.11 0.89
CA GLY A 76 -0.51 3.34 0.16
C GLY A 76 -0.26 3.77 -1.28
N LEU A 77 0.66 4.73 -1.49
CA LEU A 77 1.07 5.21 -2.81
C LEU A 77 1.60 4.07 -3.70
N ARG A 78 2.36 3.13 -3.12
CA ARG A 78 2.80 1.91 -3.82
C ARG A 78 1.62 1.05 -4.27
N MET A 79 0.61 0.88 -3.43
CA MET A 79 -0.60 0.11 -3.76
C MET A 79 -1.37 0.79 -4.90
N GLU A 80 -1.60 2.10 -4.81
CA GLU A 80 -2.29 2.86 -5.86
C GLU A 80 -1.57 2.74 -7.21
N TYR A 81 -0.26 2.97 -7.24
CA TYR A 81 0.52 2.85 -8.48
C TYR A 81 0.58 1.43 -9.02
N GLN A 82 0.52 0.40 -8.16
CA GLN A 82 0.39 -0.97 -8.62
C GLN A 82 -0.94 -1.13 -9.38
N THR A 83 -2.05 -0.70 -8.78
CA THR A 83 -3.39 -0.82 -9.36
C THR A 83 -3.53 -0.01 -10.67
N ILE A 84 -2.94 1.19 -10.73
CA ILE A 84 -2.88 2.00 -11.96
C ILE A 84 -2.20 1.23 -13.10
N LEU A 85 -1.02 0.65 -12.84
CA LEU A 85 -0.29 -0.12 -13.85
C LEU A 85 -1.06 -1.37 -14.28
N ASP A 86 -1.77 -2.01 -13.34
CA ASP A 86 -2.60 -3.15 -13.65
C ASP A 86 -3.72 -2.75 -14.62
N TYR A 87 -4.50 -1.70 -14.32
CA TYR A 87 -5.55 -1.23 -15.24
C TYR A 87 -5.02 -0.81 -16.62
N GLU A 88 -3.89 -0.09 -16.67
CA GLU A 88 -3.27 0.35 -17.93
C GLU A 88 -2.77 -0.81 -18.79
N ARG A 89 -2.38 -1.93 -18.18
CA ARG A 89 -2.01 -3.13 -18.92
C ARG A 89 -3.23 -3.83 -19.53
N TYR A 90 -4.32 -3.95 -18.77
CA TYR A 90 -5.47 -4.74 -19.18
C TYR A 90 -6.42 -4.02 -20.14
N VAL A 91 -6.51 -2.69 -20.05
CA VAL A 91 -7.44 -1.88 -20.86
C VAL A 91 -7.28 -2.06 -22.36
N ASN A 92 -6.06 -2.36 -22.83
CA ASN A 92 -5.76 -2.48 -24.27
C ASN A 92 -5.82 -3.92 -24.79
N VAL A 93 -5.89 -4.91 -23.89
CA VAL A 93 -5.91 -6.34 -24.26
C VAL A 93 -7.28 -6.98 -24.04
N VAL A 94 -8.17 -6.33 -23.30
CA VAL A 94 -9.55 -6.80 -23.14
C VAL A 94 -10.37 -6.50 -24.39
N GLU A 95 -11.04 -7.53 -24.93
CA GLU A 95 -11.86 -7.40 -26.15
C GLU A 95 -13.17 -6.64 -25.91
N ASP A 96 -13.71 -6.72 -24.69
CA ASP A 96 -14.94 -6.03 -24.31
C ASP A 96 -14.69 -4.52 -24.13
N ALA A 97 -15.19 -3.72 -25.08
CA ALA A 97 -15.05 -2.26 -25.07
C ALA A 97 -15.73 -1.58 -23.86
N THR A 98 -16.81 -2.18 -23.34
CA THR A 98 -17.49 -1.68 -22.13
C THR A 98 -16.62 -1.90 -20.90
N LEU A 99 -16.02 -3.10 -20.78
CA LEU A 99 -15.07 -3.38 -19.72
C LEU A 99 -13.85 -2.46 -19.81
N ALA A 100 -13.27 -2.31 -21.00
CA ALA A 100 -12.15 -1.40 -21.22
C ALA A 100 -12.48 0.01 -20.73
N THR A 101 -13.67 0.53 -21.02
CA THR A 101 -14.11 1.84 -20.54
C THR A 101 -14.14 1.92 -19.02
N ARG A 102 -14.74 0.91 -18.35
CA ARG A 102 -14.78 0.87 -16.89
C ARG A 102 -13.41 0.75 -16.23
N LEU A 103 -12.49 -0.03 -16.82
CA LEU A 103 -11.11 -0.13 -16.34
C LEU A 103 -10.38 1.22 -16.47
N ARG A 104 -10.67 2.04 -17.50
CA ARG A 104 -10.13 3.40 -17.60
C ARG A 104 -10.63 4.30 -16.48
N ASP A 105 -11.90 4.18 -16.14
CA ASP A 105 -12.52 4.97 -15.08
C ASP A 105 -11.89 4.65 -13.72
N PHE A 106 -11.76 3.36 -13.37
CA PHE A 106 -11.04 2.94 -12.17
C PHE A 106 -9.58 3.42 -12.17
N GLY A 107 -8.85 3.23 -13.27
CA GLY A 107 -7.48 3.74 -13.38
C GLY A 107 -7.37 5.26 -13.23
N ALA A 108 -8.40 6.02 -13.61
CA ALA A 108 -8.46 7.46 -13.36
C ALA A 108 -8.75 7.80 -11.90
N GLU A 109 -9.58 7.00 -11.22
CA GLU A 109 -9.83 7.07 -9.78
C GLU A 109 -8.54 6.85 -8.97
N GLU A 110 -7.81 5.76 -9.23
CA GLU A 110 -6.57 5.47 -8.51
C GLU A 110 -5.48 6.52 -8.74
N ARG A 111 -5.41 7.11 -9.95
CA ARG A 111 -4.50 8.24 -10.21
C ARG A 111 -4.82 9.46 -9.33
N ARG A 112 -6.10 9.70 -9.01
CA ARG A 112 -6.49 10.78 -8.08
C ARG A 112 -6.10 10.43 -6.65
N HIS A 113 -6.25 9.18 -6.23
CA HIS A 113 -5.78 8.71 -4.92
C HIS A 113 -4.27 8.88 -4.79
N ALA A 114 -3.50 8.34 -5.74
CA ALA A 114 -2.04 8.46 -5.80
C ALA A 114 -1.58 9.93 -5.73
N HIS A 115 -2.22 10.82 -6.48
CA HIS A 115 -1.92 12.25 -6.43
C HIS A 115 -2.18 12.84 -5.04
N ALA A 116 -3.33 12.53 -4.43
CA ALA A 116 -3.68 13.05 -3.10
C ALA A 116 -2.73 12.55 -2.00
N LEU A 117 -2.36 11.26 -2.05
CA LEU A 117 -1.37 10.68 -1.13
C LEU A 117 0.01 11.32 -1.30
N SER A 118 0.45 11.47 -2.55
CA SER A 118 1.73 12.12 -2.90
C SER A 118 1.79 13.57 -2.38
N ALA A 119 0.73 14.34 -2.60
CA ALA A 119 0.62 15.70 -2.09
C ALA A 119 0.71 15.75 -0.56
N LYS A 120 0.04 14.84 0.14
CA LYS A 120 0.10 14.78 1.61
C LYS A 120 1.48 14.36 2.12
N ILE A 121 2.17 13.46 1.43
CA ILE A 121 3.56 13.09 1.76
C ILE A 121 4.45 14.34 1.71
N THR A 122 4.36 15.14 0.65
CA THR A 122 5.14 16.37 0.52
C THR A 122 4.77 17.42 1.56
N GLU A 123 3.48 17.59 1.87
CA GLU A 123 3.01 18.48 2.95
C GLU A 123 3.63 18.11 4.31
N LEU A 124 3.78 16.82 4.58
CA LEU A 124 4.41 16.30 5.81
C LEU A 124 5.96 16.37 5.79
N GLY A 125 6.55 16.96 4.74
CA GLY A 125 8.01 17.08 4.58
C GLY A 125 8.68 15.78 4.10
N GLY A 126 7.90 14.80 3.64
CA GLY A 126 8.40 13.57 3.04
C GLY A 126 8.61 13.70 1.54
N GLU A 127 9.34 12.73 0.98
CA GLU A 127 9.47 12.55 -0.47
C GLU A 127 8.60 11.35 -0.88
N PRO A 128 7.69 11.50 -1.86
CA PRO A 128 6.93 10.39 -2.41
C PRO A 128 7.86 9.32 -2.99
N LYS A 129 7.85 8.13 -2.41
CA LYS A 129 8.71 7.01 -2.78
C LYS A 129 7.93 5.72 -2.76
N PHE A 130 7.94 5.03 -3.89
CA PHE A 130 7.32 3.72 -4.04
C PHE A 130 8.11 2.86 -5.02
N THR A 131 7.94 1.55 -4.88
CA THR A 131 8.45 0.58 -5.86
C THR A 131 7.35 -0.44 -6.05
N VAL A 132 6.75 -0.43 -7.24
CA VAL A 132 5.74 -1.41 -7.64
C VAL A 132 6.39 -2.79 -7.78
N ALA A 133 5.64 -3.84 -7.51
CA ALA A 133 6.10 -5.21 -7.75
C ALA A 133 5.85 -5.60 -9.22
N HIS A 134 6.79 -6.32 -9.85
CA HIS A 134 6.55 -7.08 -11.09
C HIS A 134 6.11 -8.50 -10.67
N GLU A 135 5.17 -9.23 -11.30
CA GLU A 135 4.41 -9.12 -12.54
C GLU A 135 3.08 -9.88 -12.29
N ARG A 136 1.91 -9.30 -12.63
CA ARG A 136 0.65 -10.10 -12.66
C ARG A 136 0.66 -11.00 -13.89
N ARG A 137 0.01 -12.16 -13.85
CA ARG A 137 -0.01 -13.10 -15.00
C ARG A 137 -0.50 -12.38 -16.28
N PRO A 138 0.20 -12.54 -17.42
CA PRO A 138 -0.15 -11.87 -18.67
C PRO A 138 -1.46 -12.38 -19.30
N ASP A 139 -1.91 -13.56 -18.91
CA ASP A 139 -2.95 -14.35 -19.57
C ASP A 139 -4.24 -14.48 -18.74
N LEU A 140 -4.63 -13.44 -18.01
CA LEU A 140 -5.87 -13.46 -17.23
C LEU A 140 -7.11 -13.28 -18.13
N THR A 141 -8.12 -14.11 -17.90
CA THR A 141 -9.48 -13.84 -18.39
C THR A 141 -10.04 -12.58 -17.71
N ALA A 142 -11.04 -11.94 -18.33
CA ALA A 142 -11.74 -10.78 -17.75
C ALA A 142 -12.27 -11.07 -16.33
N PHE A 143 -12.78 -12.28 -16.10
CA PHE A 143 -13.30 -12.71 -14.80
C PHE A 143 -12.19 -12.86 -13.74
N GLU A 144 -11.07 -13.51 -14.09
CA GLU A 144 -9.92 -13.63 -13.17
C GLU A 144 -9.31 -12.27 -12.85
N LEU A 145 -9.21 -11.39 -13.86
CA LEU A 145 -8.74 -10.03 -13.70
C LEU A 145 -9.60 -9.27 -12.67
N LEU A 146 -10.92 -9.27 -12.85
CA LEU A 146 -11.85 -8.60 -11.95
C LEU A 146 -11.79 -9.16 -10.52
N GLN A 147 -11.67 -10.48 -10.36
CA GLN A 147 -11.47 -11.08 -9.03
C GLN A 147 -10.16 -10.63 -8.38
N GLN A 148 -9.09 -10.50 -9.15
CA GLN A 148 -7.81 -10.04 -8.62
C GLN A 148 -7.88 -8.57 -8.19
N HIS A 149 -8.55 -7.72 -8.95
CA HIS A 149 -8.81 -6.34 -8.55
C HIS A 149 -9.69 -6.27 -7.31
N LEU A 150 -10.75 -7.08 -7.23
CA LEU A 150 -11.59 -7.17 -6.02
C LEU A 150 -10.76 -7.52 -4.78
N ALA A 151 -9.80 -8.43 -4.89
CA ALA A 151 -8.90 -8.76 -3.79
C ALA A 151 -7.98 -7.59 -3.41
N THR A 152 -7.53 -6.82 -4.41
CA THR A 152 -6.68 -5.62 -4.22
C THR A 152 -7.45 -4.53 -3.48
N GLU A 153 -8.68 -4.21 -3.89
CA GLU A 153 -9.48 -3.18 -3.21
C GLU A 153 -9.83 -3.61 -1.77
N ARG A 154 -10.05 -4.90 -1.53
CA ARG A 154 -10.26 -5.41 -0.15
C ARG A 154 -9.02 -5.22 0.72
N GLU A 155 -7.83 -5.33 0.14
CA GLU A 155 -6.58 -5.04 0.84
C GLU A 155 -6.43 -3.54 1.08
N ALA A 156 -6.76 -2.70 0.10
CA ALA A 156 -6.74 -1.25 0.21
C ALA A 156 -7.67 -0.73 1.32
N VAL A 157 -8.93 -1.19 1.36
CA VAL A 157 -9.88 -0.82 2.43
C VAL A 157 -9.34 -1.18 3.81
N LYS A 158 -8.84 -2.41 3.99
CA LYS A 158 -8.22 -2.84 5.26
C LYS A 158 -7.01 -1.99 5.62
N TYR A 159 -6.18 -1.66 4.63
CA TYR A 159 -5.01 -0.83 4.80
C TYR A 159 -5.39 0.57 5.29
N TYR A 160 -6.44 1.15 4.71
CA TYR A 160 -6.96 2.46 5.10
C TYR A 160 -7.67 2.46 6.45
N ASP A 161 -8.39 1.40 6.80
CA ASP A 161 -8.91 1.20 8.17
C ASP A 161 -7.78 1.18 9.21
N MET A 162 -6.70 0.43 8.95
CA MET A 162 -5.52 0.43 9.83
C MET A 162 -4.91 1.83 9.99
N GLY A 163 -4.95 2.66 8.94
CA GLY A 163 -4.52 4.05 8.99
C GLY A 163 -5.40 4.89 9.92
N LEU A 164 -6.72 4.75 9.79
CA LEU A 164 -7.71 5.44 10.63
C LEU A 164 -7.67 4.97 12.09
N GLU A 165 -7.26 3.74 12.38
CA GLU A 165 -7.09 3.28 13.76
C GLU A 165 -5.77 3.78 14.37
N LYS A 166 -4.72 3.91 13.55
CA LYS A 166 -3.37 4.23 14.02
C LYS A 166 -3.11 5.73 14.19
N PHE A 167 -3.74 6.58 13.38
CA PHE A 167 -3.41 8.00 13.30
C PHE A 167 -4.60 8.89 13.66
N ASP A 168 -4.36 9.81 14.60
CA ASP A 168 -5.39 10.73 15.13
C ASP A 168 -5.38 12.11 14.46
N ASP A 169 -4.40 12.43 13.63
CA ASP A 169 -4.30 13.74 12.96
C ASP A 169 -5.55 14.01 12.08
N PRO A 170 -6.32 15.08 12.33
CA PRO A 170 -7.59 15.32 11.64
C PRO A 170 -7.46 15.43 10.12
N GLY A 171 -6.43 16.12 9.63
CA GLY A 171 -6.20 16.30 8.19
C GLY A 171 -5.82 14.99 7.51
N PHE A 172 -4.99 14.19 8.17
CA PHE A 172 -4.63 12.84 7.72
C PHE A 172 -5.86 11.92 7.70
N ARG A 173 -6.64 11.88 8.78
CA ARG A 173 -7.85 11.05 8.88
C ARG A 173 -8.88 11.40 7.81
N TRP A 174 -9.05 12.68 7.52
CA TRP A 174 -9.96 13.13 6.47
C TRP A 174 -9.53 12.59 5.09
N LEU A 175 -8.24 12.72 4.74
CA LEU A 175 -7.72 12.22 3.48
C LEU A 175 -7.89 10.70 3.37
N ILE A 176 -7.42 9.96 4.38
CA ILE A 176 -7.48 8.50 4.37
C ILE A 176 -8.92 8.01 4.37
N GLY A 177 -9.81 8.64 5.14
CA GLY A 177 -11.23 8.32 5.14
C GLY A 177 -11.88 8.55 3.79
N LYS A 178 -11.50 9.61 3.08
CA LYS A 178 -12.00 9.87 1.73
C LYS A 178 -11.56 8.79 0.74
N VAL A 179 -10.25 8.49 0.68
CA VAL A 179 -9.73 7.43 -0.20
C VAL A 179 -10.41 6.11 0.12
N LYS A 180 -10.54 5.76 1.40
CA LYS A 180 -11.24 4.54 1.82
C LYS A 180 -12.68 4.47 1.30
N VAL A 181 -13.45 5.55 1.39
CA VAL A 181 -14.83 5.58 0.89
C VAL A 181 -14.88 5.34 -0.62
N ASP A 182 -13.93 5.91 -1.36
CA ASP A 182 -13.80 5.67 -2.79
C ASP A 182 -13.47 4.18 -3.06
N GLU A 183 -12.56 3.55 -2.28
CA GLU A 183 -12.28 2.11 -2.39
C GLU A 183 -13.46 1.20 -2.03
N GLU A 184 -14.25 1.56 -1.02
CA GLU A 184 -15.48 0.84 -0.67
C GLU A 184 -16.50 0.91 -1.81
N GLU A 185 -16.53 2.00 -2.56
CA GLU A 185 -17.36 2.13 -3.75
C GLU A 185 -16.79 1.35 -4.94
N HIS A 186 -15.46 1.31 -5.08
CA HIS A 186 -14.80 0.47 -6.08
C HIS A 186 -15.14 -1.01 -5.87
N LEU A 187 -15.13 -1.49 -4.62
CA LEU A 187 -15.54 -2.85 -4.26
C LEU A 187 -16.94 -3.17 -4.76
N LYS A 188 -17.94 -2.34 -4.46
CA LYS A 188 -19.32 -2.57 -4.89
C LYS A 188 -19.44 -2.61 -6.42
N ARG A 189 -18.73 -1.72 -7.11
CA ARG A 189 -18.72 -1.66 -8.58
C ARG A 189 -18.06 -2.90 -9.19
N LEU A 190 -16.98 -3.40 -8.59
CA LEU A 190 -16.31 -4.63 -9.02
C LEU A 190 -17.18 -5.87 -8.75
N GLU A 191 -17.84 -5.96 -7.60
CA GLU A 191 -18.75 -7.07 -7.29
C GLU A 191 -19.92 -7.13 -8.28
N ALA A 192 -20.52 -5.98 -8.60
CA ALA A 192 -21.57 -5.90 -9.62
C ALA A 192 -21.06 -6.31 -11.02
N LEU A 193 -19.83 -5.92 -11.39
CA LEU A 193 -19.22 -6.35 -12.65
C LEU A 193 -18.98 -7.85 -12.69
N ILE A 194 -18.42 -8.42 -11.62
CA ILE A 194 -18.13 -9.85 -11.54
C ILE A 194 -19.40 -10.67 -11.72
N GLU A 195 -20.51 -10.28 -11.10
CA GLU A 195 -21.78 -10.97 -11.26
C GLU A 195 -22.30 -10.88 -12.71
N GLN A 196 -22.20 -9.71 -13.35
CA GLN A 196 -22.54 -9.56 -14.76
C GLN A 196 -21.72 -10.49 -15.68
N TYR A 197 -20.42 -10.63 -15.45
CA TYR A 197 -19.56 -11.53 -16.23
C TYR A 197 -19.80 -13.00 -15.90
N ARG A 198 -20.18 -13.32 -14.66
CA ARG A 198 -20.56 -14.67 -14.25
C ARG A 198 -21.82 -15.13 -14.99
N ASP A 199 -22.85 -14.30 -15.03
CA ASP A 199 -24.09 -14.60 -15.75
C ASP A 199 -23.84 -14.76 -17.25
N THR A 200 -22.99 -13.91 -17.82
CA THR A 200 -22.58 -14.03 -19.23
C THR A 200 -21.87 -15.36 -19.50
N ALA A 201 -20.96 -15.78 -18.62
CA ALA A 201 -20.27 -17.06 -18.75
C ALA A 201 -21.23 -18.26 -18.66
N LEU A 202 -22.21 -18.20 -17.76
CA LEU A 202 -23.27 -19.20 -17.64
C LEU A 202 -24.13 -19.27 -18.91
N LEU A 203 -24.56 -18.13 -19.45
CA LEU A 203 -25.34 -18.06 -20.70
C LEU A 203 -24.57 -18.62 -21.90
N VAL A 204 -23.26 -18.36 -21.99
CA VAL A 204 -22.41 -18.93 -23.04
C VAL A 204 -22.31 -20.46 -22.88
N GLN A 205 -22.22 -20.97 -21.66
CA GLN A 205 -22.20 -22.41 -21.40
C GLN A 205 -23.55 -23.08 -21.71
N GLU A 206 -24.66 -22.45 -21.33
CA GLU A 206 -26.01 -22.92 -21.63
C GLU A 206 -26.30 -22.90 -23.13
N SER A 207 -25.89 -21.85 -23.86
CA SER A 207 -26.07 -21.77 -25.31
C SER A 207 -25.24 -22.81 -26.08
N LYS A 208 -24.05 -23.19 -25.59
CA LYS A 208 -23.29 -24.34 -26.13
C LYS A 208 -24.04 -25.66 -25.98
N ASN A 209 -24.86 -25.79 -24.93
CA ASN A 209 -25.68 -26.97 -24.68
C ASN A 209 -27.08 -26.86 -25.31
N PHE A 210 -27.44 -25.70 -25.85
CA PHE A 210 -28.73 -25.47 -26.48
C PHE A 210 -28.77 -26.15 -27.85
N LYS A 211 -29.59 -27.20 -27.97
CA LYS A 211 -29.99 -27.75 -29.27
C LYS A 211 -31.31 -27.11 -29.68
N TRP A 212 -31.26 -26.21 -30.64
CA TRP A 212 -32.48 -25.75 -31.31
C TRP A 212 -33.07 -26.91 -32.11
N ILE A 213 -34.29 -27.30 -31.79
CA ILE A 213 -35.09 -28.23 -32.57
C ILE A 213 -36.17 -27.39 -33.24
N ASP A 214 -36.13 -27.26 -34.56
CA ASP A 214 -37.19 -26.61 -35.32
C ASP A 214 -38.51 -27.35 -35.05
N PRO A 215 -39.52 -26.70 -34.44
CA PRO A 215 -40.81 -27.33 -34.18
C PRO A 215 -41.54 -27.72 -35.48
N TYR A 216 -41.09 -27.22 -36.63
CA TYR A 216 -41.60 -27.55 -37.96
C TYR A 216 -40.69 -28.52 -38.74
N MET A 217 -39.62 -29.10 -38.13
CA MET A 217 -38.66 -29.91 -38.90
C MET A 217 -39.14 -31.28 -39.37
N GLY A 218 -40.24 -31.82 -38.84
CA GLY A 218 -40.64 -33.20 -39.13
C GLY A 218 -39.54 -34.21 -38.74
N LYS A 219 -39.70 -35.49 -39.09
CA LYS A 219 -38.64 -36.48 -38.93
C LYS A 219 -37.65 -36.38 -40.11
N PRO A 220 -36.36 -36.72 -39.92
CA PRO A 220 -35.40 -36.81 -41.01
C PRO A 220 -35.94 -37.71 -42.14
N GLY A 221 -36.07 -37.17 -43.36
CA GLY A 221 -36.65 -37.84 -44.53
C GLY A 221 -38.00 -37.28 -45.00
N ASP A 222 -38.67 -36.42 -44.21
CA ASP A 222 -40.00 -35.91 -44.53
C ASP A 222 -40.00 -34.76 -45.57
N ARG A 223 -38.84 -34.34 -46.11
CA ARG A 223 -38.75 -33.27 -47.13
C ARG A 223 -37.93 -33.68 -48.34
N ALA A 224 -38.46 -33.41 -49.54
CA ALA A 224 -37.87 -33.76 -50.83
C ALA A 224 -36.88 -32.70 -51.41
N TRP A 225 -36.59 -31.61 -50.69
CA TRP A 225 -35.85 -30.45 -51.23
C TRP A 225 -34.66 -29.99 -50.36
N ILE A 226 -34.29 -30.77 -49.35
CA ILE A 226 -32.99 -30.63 -48.70
C ILE A 226 -32.16 -31.75 -49.30
N GLU A 227 -31.23 -31.40 -50.19
CA GLU A 227 -30.21 -32.35 -50.71
C GLU A 227 -29.38 -32.96 -49.57
#